data_AF-W6TTJ7-F1
#
_entry.id   AF-W6TTJ7-F1
#
_cell.length_a   1.000
_cell.length_b   1.000
_cell.length_c   1.000
_cell.angle_alpha   90.00
_cell.angle_beta   90.00
_cell.angle_gamma   90.00
#
_symmetry.space_group_name_H-M   'P 1'
#
loop_
_entity.id
_entity.type
_entity.pdbx_description
1 polymer ?
#
loop_
_entity_poly.entity_id
_entity_poly.type
_entity_poly.pdbx_seq_one_letter_code
_entity_poly.pdbx_strand_id
1 'polypeptide(L)'
;MKIYDMVLKTNYESLQDVMDEIFYYDDGHDHEAMGGVLRDHWMEFLPKFAVKKDLLKALDRYFNMWDLGERGVDYLEKIGEFYEHERASWCFYYLFMTLEHLEDPSFIPSVMKYFPDEWYMEGMWSQPMVGVITARWPDYVPWLMRSLHLLPSKELNYVASDFMFKMIFKTFYRITPDEFPKLHVVDALHLGNRIMIKNLVEKEISEWKDSLKKAQEKLQKVSREQEKKVAQEDVESAKESLACAEYVLGQLLLLPEEVVGIGHR
;
A
#
# COMPACT_ATOMS: atom_id res chain seq x y z
N MET A 1 -23.08 -17.13 13.35
CA MET A 1 -22.73 -18.56 13.53
C MET A 1 -21.86 -18.68 14.77
N LYS A 2 -22.07 -19.66 15.66
CA LYS A 2 -21.15 -19.91 16.79
C LYS A 2 -20.03 -20.81 16.31
N ILE A 3 -18.80 -20.53 16.74
CA ILE A 3 -17.49 -21.15 16.40
C ILE A 3 -17.46 -22.70 16.49
N TYR A 4 -18.49 -23.36 17.01
CA TYR A 4 -18.46 -24.77 17.41
C TYR A 4 -18.49 -25.80 16.26
N ASP A 5 -18.73 -25.39 15.01
CA ASP A 5 -18.81 -26.33 13.87
C ASP A 5 -17.62 -26.23 12.87
N MET A 6 -16.68 -25.30 13.06
CA MET A 6 -15.46 -25.20 12.23
C MET A 6 -14.31 -26.00 12.86
N VAL A 7 -13.94 -27.13 12.25
CA VAL A 7 -12.79 -27.94 12.68
C VAL A 7 -11.50 -27.34 12.10
N LEU A 8 -10.99 -26.30 12.75
CA LEU A 8 -9.69 -25.70 12.41
C LEU A 8 -8.58 -26.43 13.17
N LYS A 9 -7.44 -26.68 12.51
CA LYS A 9 -6.29 -27.22 13.23
C LYS A 9 -5.73 -26.15 14.17
N THR A 10 -5.19 -26.60 15.29
CA THR A 10 -4.56 -25.73 16.30
C THR A 10 -3.09 -26.06 16.53
N ASN A 11 -2.60 -27.13 15.88
CA ASN A 11 -1.23 -27.61 16.00
C ASN A 11 -0.58 -27.60 14.61
N TYR A 12 0.03 -26.47 14.27
CA TYR A 12 0.85 -26.32 13.07
C TYR A 12 2.32 -26.52 13.40
N GLU A 13 3.07 -27.16 12.50
CA GLU A 13 4.51 -27.38 12.64
C GLU A 13 5.31 -26.53 11.65
N SER A 14 4.68 -26.07 10.57
CA SER A 14 5.33 -25.28 9.53
C SER A 14 4.42 -24.20 8.92
N LEU A 15 5.04 -23.23 8.23
CA LEU A 15 4.32 -22.28 7.38
C LEU A 15 3.46 -23.01 6.34
N GLN A 16 3.99 -24.08 5.73
CA GLN A 16 3.28 -24.81 4.69
C GLN A 16 2.02 -25.48 5.24
N ASP A 17 2.03 -25.97 6.49
CA ASP A 17 0.86 -26.60 7.10
C ASP A 17 -0.32 -25.63 7.21
N VAL A 18 -0.04 -24.38 7.59
CA VAL A 18 -1.04 -23.31 7.66
C VAL A 18 -1.50 -22.95 6.25
N MET A 19 -0.57 -22.80 5.31
CA MET A 19 -0.91 -22.46 3.92
C MET A 19 -1.73 -23.53 3.22
N ASP A 20 -1.46 -24.81 3.47
CA ASP A 20 -2.24 -25.91 2.91
C ASP A 20 -3.66 -25.90 3.48
N GLU A 21 -3.82 -25.59 4.77
CA GLU A 21 -5.15 -25.49 5.35
C GLU A 21 -5.92 -24.29 4.80
N ILE A 22 -5.30 -23.11 4.68
CA ILE A 22 -5.93 -21.95 4.01
C ILE A 22 -6.29 -22.30 2.57
N PHE A 23 -5.36 -22.91 1.82
CA PHE A 23 -5.54 -23.18 0.40
C PHE A 23 -6.64 -24.20 0.15
N TYR A 24 -6.74 -25.27 0.97
CA TYR A 24 -7.74 -26.32 0.83
C TYR A 24 -8.97 -26.13 1.71
N TYR A 25 -9.07 -25.02 2.43
CA TYR A 25 -10.22 -24.75 3.30
C TYR A 25 -11.51 -24.76 2.48
N ASP A 26 -12.53 -25.41 3.05
CA ASP A 26 -13.87 -25.54 2.48
C ASP A 26 -14.84 -25.59 3.67
N ASP A 27 -15.59 -24.51 3.89
CA ASP A 27 -16.60 -24.40 4.94
C ASP A 27 -18.00 -24.82 4.48
N GLY A 28 -18.15 -25.33 3.24
CA GLY A 28 -19.43 -25.81 2.70
C GLY A 28 -20.51 -24.73 2.58
N HIS A 29 -20.15 -23.46 2.75
CA HIS A 29 -21.02 -22.29 2.62
C HIS A 29 -20.29 -21.19 1.85
N ASP A 30 -20.98 -20.60 0.87
CA ASP A 30 -20.49 -19.53 0.02
C ASP A 30 -19.69 -18.46 0.80
N HIS A 31 -18.36 -18.49 0.61
CA HIS A 31 -17.42 -17.38 0.79
C HIS A 31 -16.92 -17.04 2.21
N GLU A 32 -17.16 -17.85 3.25
CA GLU A 32 -16.78 -17.47 4.63
C GLU A 32 -15.31 -17.69 5.00
N ALA A 33 -14.53 -18.44 4.21
CA ALA A 33 -13.10 -18.72 4.41
C ALA A 33 -12.21 -17.48 4.64
N MET A 34 -12.75 -16.28 4.41
CA MET A 34 -12.03 -15.14 3.83
C MET A 34 -12.26 -13.85 4.62
N GLY A 35 -12.67 -13.99 5.89
CA GLY A 35 -12.85 -12.88 6.83
C GLY A 35 -13.20 -13.33 8.25
N GLY A 36 -13.39 -12.38 9.16
CA GLY A 36 -13.87 -12.63 10.52
C GLY A 36 -12.99 -13.59 11.34
N VAL A 37 -13.61 -14.58 11.99
CA VAL A 37 -12.95 -15.48 12.95
C VAL A 37 -11.84 -16.33 12.30
N LEU A 38 -12.00 -16.71 11.03
CA LEU A 38 -11.00 -17.50 10.31
C LEU A 38 -9.73 -16.68 10.06
N ARG A 39 -9.89 -15.41 9.69
CA ARG A 39 -8.75 -14.49 9.59
C ARG A 39 -8.04 -14.37 10.92
N ASP A 40 -8.77 -14.14 12.01
CA ASP A 40 -8.18 -13.98 13.35
C ASP A 40 -7.42 -15.23 13.77
N HIS A 41 -7.95 -16.41 13.44
CA HIS A 41 -7.30 -17.68 13.70
C HIS A 41 -6.00 -17.83 12.89
N TRP A 42 -6.00 -17.65 11.57
CA TRP A 42 -4.78 -17.74 10.75
C TRP A 42 -3.72 -16.72 11.13
N MET A 43 -4.13 -15.48 11.42
CA MET A 43 -3.23 -14.43 11.87
C MET A 43 -2.68 -14.67 13.28
N GLU A 44 -3.24 -15.60 14.07
CA GLU A 44 -2.63 -16.04 15.32
C GLU A 44 -1.41 -16.95 15.07
N PHE A 45 -1.45 -17.79 14.03
CA PHE A 45 -0.43 -18.82 13.80
C PHE A 45 0.64 -18.43 12.78
N LEU A 46 0.28 -17.76 11.68
CA LEU A 46 1.24 -17.35 10.64
C LEU A 46 2.46 -16.58 11.20
N PRO A 47 2.31 -15.63 12.15
CA PRO A 47 3.46 -14.91 12.70
C PRO A 47 4.46 -15.80 13.44
N LYS A 48 4.03 -16.96 13.97
CA LYS A 48 4.90 -17.93 14.65
C LYS A 48 5.94 -18.53 13.68
N PHE A 49 5.69 -18.44 12.36
CA PHE A 49 6.55 -18.93 11.28
C PHE A 49 7.09 -17.79 10.39
N ALA A 50 7.09 -16.54 10.86
CA ALA A 50 7.51 -15.37 10.08
C ALA A 50 9.03 -15.33 9.80
N VAL A 51 9.51 -16.22 8.95
CA VAL A 51 10.90 -16.27 8.47
C VAL A 51 10.93 -15.63 7.07
N LYS A 52 11.67 -14.52 6.92
CA LYS A 52 11.74 -13.74 5.68
C LYS A 52 11.88 -14.60 4.42
N LYS A 53 12.83 -15.53 4.40
CA LYS A 53 13.10 -16.38 3.24
C LYS A 53 11.90 -17.25 2.87
N ASP A 54 11.23 -17.81 3.86
CA ASP A 54 10.12 -18.74 3.65
C ASP A 54 8.85 -18.00 3.23
N LEU A 55 8.59 -16.84 3.84
CA LEU A 55 7.51 -15.94 3.42
C LEU A 55 7.70 -15.47 1.98
N LEU A 56 8.90 -15.00 1.60
CA LEU A 56 9.16 -14.54 0.23
C LEU A 56 9.01 -15.68 -0.80
N LYS A 57 9.49 -16.88 -0.47
CA LYS A 57 9.33 -18.07 -1.31
C LYS A 57 7.85 -18.45 -1.50
N ALA A 58 7.07 -18.40 -0.41
CA ALA A 58 5.64 -18.71 -0.47
C ALA A 58 4.88 -17.64 -1.25
N LEU A 59 5.19 -16.35 -1.05
CA LEU A 59 4.62 -15.23 -1.82
C LEU A 59 4.87 -15.43 -3.31
N ASP A 60 6.10 -15.74 -3.72
CA ASP A 60 6.43 -16.02 -5.12
C ASP A 60 5.58 -17.16 -5.69
N ARG A 61 5.41 -18.25 -4.94
CA ARG A 61 4.60 -19.40 -5.36
C ARG A 61 3.16 -19.01 -5.63
N TYR A 62 2.49 -18.43 -4.63
CA TYR A 62 1.05 -18.16 -4.72
C TYR A 62 0.74 -16.98 -5.64
N PHE A 63 1.63 -15.98 -5.72
CA PHE A 63 1.49 -14.91 -6.71
C PHE A 63 1.55 -15.44 -8.14
N ASN A 64 2.49 -16.33 -8.46
CA ASN A 64 2.59 -16.90 -9.80
C ASN A 64 1.35 -17.74 -10.17
N MET A 65 0.81 -18.52 -9.23
CA MET A 65 -0.42 -19.28 -9.46
C MET A 65 -1.60 -18.35 -9.74
N TRP A 66 -1.76 -17.30 -8.94
CA TRP A 66 -2.79 -16.29 -9.13
C TRP A 66 -2.63 -15.55 -10.48
N ASP A 67 -1.44 -15.06 -10.82
CA ASP A 67 -1.16 -14.33 -12.06
C ASP A 67 -1.38 -15.19 -13.32
N LEU A 68 -1.07 -16.49 -13.27
CA LEU A 68 -1.41 -17.42 -14.35
C LEU A 68 -2.92 -17.59 -14.53
N GLY A 69 -3.66 -17.63 -13.42
CA GLY A 69 -5.12 -17.63 -13.41
C GLY A 69 -5.70 -16.36 -14.05
N GLU A 70 -5.26 -15.18 -13.62
CA GLU A 70 -5.71 -13.88 -14.16
C GLU A 70 -5.46 -13.74 -15.67
N ARG A 71 -4.34 -14.31 -16.16
CA ARG A 71 -4.02 -14.33 -17.60
C ARG A 71 -4.83 -15.35 -18.40
N GLY A 72 -5.76 -16.05 -17.75
CA GLY A 72 -6.61 -17.05 -18.35
C GLY A 72 -5.89 -18.35 -18.71
N VAL A 73 -4.67 -18.56 -18.20
CA VAL A 73 -3.87 -19.76 -18.52
C VAL A 73 -4.31 -20.95 -17.67
N ASP A 74 -4.72 -20.71 -16.42
CA ASP A 74 -5.01 -21.77 -15.44
C ASP A 74 -6.29 -21.52 -14.60
N TYR A 75 -7.19 -20.66 -15.08
CA TYR A 75 -8.38 -20.25 -14.32
C TYR A 75 -9.52 -21.28 -14.28
N LEU A 76 -9.40 -22.39 -15.02
CA LEU A 76 -10.47 -23.38 -15.18
C LEU A 76 -10.41 -24.54 -14.18
N GLU A 77 -9.29 -24.74 -13.49
CA GLU A 77 -9.17 -25.80 -12.49
C GLU A 77 -9.96 -25.44 -11.23
N LYS A 78 -10.97 -26.27 -10.93
CA LYS A 78 -11.77 -26.18 -9.70
C LYS A 78 -11.25 -27.17 -8.69
N ILE A 79 -10.98 -26.69 -7.48
CA ILE A 79 -10.62 -27.50 -6.32
C ILE A 79 -11.71 -27.24 -5.28
N GLY A 80 -12.56 -28.22 -4.99
CA GLY A 80 -13.81 -27.99 -4.25
C GLY A 80 -14.75 -27.07 -5.04
N GLU A 81 -15.29 -26.04 -4.40
CA GLU A 81 -16.20 -25.07 -5.02
C GLU A 81 -15.51 -23.85 -5.66
N PHE A 82 -14.25 -23.61 -5.31
CA PHE A 82 -13.45 -22.46 -5.76
C PHE A 82 -12.49 -22.80 -6.90
N TYR A 83 -12.15 -21.79 -7.68
CA TYR A 83 -11.06 -21.91 -8.64
C TYR A 83 -9.70 -21.86 -7.94
N GLU A 84 -8.71 -22.53 -8.52
CA GLU A 84 -7.35 -22.60 -7.97
C GLU A 84 -6.73 -21.21 -7.77
N HIS A 85 -6.89 -20.31 -8.75
CA HIS A 85 -6.38 -18.94 -8.68
C HIS A 85 -7.04 -18.11 -7.58
N GLU A 86 -8.32 -18.34 -7.29
CA GLU A 86 -9.03 -17.70 -6.17
C GLU A 86 -8.40 -18.15 -4.86
N ARG A 87 -8.24 -19.46 -4.63
CA ARG A 87 -7.56 -20.00 -3.43
C ARG A 87 -6.13 -19.46 -3.29
N ALA A 88 -5.39 -19.33 -4.39
CA ALA A 88 -4.05 -18.75 -4.40
C ALA A 88 -4.04 -17.26 -4.00
N SER A 89 -5.06 -16.48 -4.38
CA SER A 89 -5.18 -15.07 -4.00
C SER A 89 -5.26 -14.86 -2.48
N TRP A 90 -5.98 -15.73 -1.76
CA TRP A 90 -6.07 -15.69 -0.30
C TRP A 90 -4.76 -16.05 0.37
N CYS A 91 -4.10 -17.08 -0.14
CA CYS A 91 -2.77 -17.46 0.34
C CYS A 91 -1.78 -16.30 0.19
N PHE A 92 -1.79 -15.65 -0.97
CA PHE A 92 -0.97 -14.48 -1.25
C PHE A 92 -1.28 -13.33 -0.27
N TYR A 93 -2.55 -13.03 0.00
CA TYR A 93 -2.97 -12.01 0.97
C TYR A 93 -2.48 -12.26 2.39
N TYR A 94 -2.71 -13.45 2.93
CA TYR A 94 -2.33 -13.78 4.31
C TYR A 94 -0.81 -13.75 4.50
N LEU A 95 -0.06 -14.26 3.52
CA LEU A 95 1.40 -14.19 3.53
C LEU A 95 1.89 -12.75 3.48
N PHE A 96 1.24 -11.89 2.68
CA PHE A 96 1.61 -10.48 2.60
C PHE A 96 1.36 -9.77 3.93
N MET A 97 0.19 -9.96 4.53
CA MET A 97 -0.13 -9.44 5.86
C MET A 97 0.91 -9.86 6.90
N THR A 98 1.35 -11.12 6.83
CA THR A 98 2.34 -11.67 7.76
C THR A 98 3.71 -10.96 7.69
N LEU A 99 4.04 -10.28 6.59
CA LEU A 99 5.28 -9.50 6.47
C LEU A 99 5.38 -8.38 7.52
N GLU A 100 4.26 -7.87 8.04
CA GLU A 100 4.27 -6.83 9.09
C GLU A 100 4.92 -7.30 10.39
N HIS A 101 5.00 -8.62 10.59
CA HIS A 101 5.64 -9.24 11.75
C HIS A 101 7.15 -9.44 11.58
N LEU A 102 7.68 -9.27 10.36
CA LEU A 102 9.12 -9.13 10.18
C LEU A 102 9.54 -7.77 10.75
N GLU A 103 10.40 -7.77 11.76
CA GLU A 103 10.93 -6.52 12.32
C GLU A 103 11.89 -5.81 11.36
N ASP A 104 12.53 -6.57 10.46
CA ASP A 104 13.51 -6.05 9.49
C ASP A 104 12.83 -5.63 8.17
N PRO A 105 12.82 -4.32 7.81
CA PRO A 105 12.23 -3.81 6.56
C PRO A 105 12.98 -4.21 5.28
N SER A 106 14.08 -4.98 5.35
CA SER A 106 14.84 -5.40 4.18
C SER A 106 14.08 -6.32 3.20
N PHE A 107 12.85 -6.73 3.53
CA PHE A 107 11.96 -7.42 2.59
C PHE A 107 11.28 -6.46 1.58
N ILE A 108 11.15 -5.17 1.90
CA ILE A 108 10.43 -4.18 1.08
C ILE A 108 10.88 -4.20 -0.39
N PRO A 109 12.18 -4.15 -0.73
CA PRO A 109 12.61 -4.23 -2.12
C PRO A 109 12.12 -5.48 -2.85
N SER A 110 12.07 -6.63 -2.16
CA SER A 110 11.69 -7.92 -2.74
C SER A 110 10.20 -8.04 -3.04
N VAL A 111 9.37 -7.23 -2.39
CA VAL A 111 7.90 -7.29 -2.51
C VAL A 111 7.32 -6.17 -3.38
N MET A 112 8.13 -5.18 -3.77
CA MET A 112 7.68 -4.07 -4.64
C MET A 112 7.07 -4.57 -5.97
N LYS A 113 7.59 -5.69 -6.50
CA LYS A 113 7.11 -6.29 -7.76
C LYS A 113 5.67 -6.79 -7.70
N TYR A 114 5.12 -7.02 -6.51
CA TYR A 114 3.75 -7.52 -6.36
C TYR A 114 2.72 -6.39 -6.36
N PHE A 115 3.15 -5.13 -6.27
CA PHE A 115 2.22 -4.01 -6.30
C PHE A 115 1.53 -3.99 -7.67
N PRO A 116 0.18 -3.94 -7.70
CA PRO A 116 -0.53 -3.97 -8.95
C PRO A 116 -0.23 -2.73 -9.79
N ASP A 117 -0.28 -2.85 -11.11
CA ASP A 117 -0.12 -1.74 -12.06
C ASP A 117 -1.41 -0.95 -12.27
N GLU A 118 -2.58 -1.58 -12.09
CA GLU A 118 -3.89 -0.97 -12.28
C GLU A 118 -4.87 -1.35 -11.16
N TRP A 119 -5.90 -0.53 -10.98
CA TRP A 119 -6.95 -0.65 -9.95
C TRP A 119 -7.90 -1.85 -10.14
N TYR A 120 -7.57 -2.81 -11.02
CA TYR A 120 -8.37 -4.00 -11.27
C TYR A 120 -8.24 -5.08 -10.20
N MET A 121 -7.24 -4.96 -9.32
CA MET A 121 -7.31 -5.65 -8.05
C MET A 121 -8.34 -4.92 -7.21
N GLU A 122 -9.58 -5.42 -7.22
CA GLU A 122 -10.62 -5.03 -6.27
C GLU A 122 -9.96 -4.75 -4.91
N GLY A 123 -10.32 -3.63 -4.26
CA GLY A 123 -9.59 -3.04 -3.14
C GLY A 123 -9.22 -3.97 -1.96
N MET A 124 -9.68 -5.21 -1.95
CA MET A 124 -9.27 -6.30 -1.08
C MET A 124 -7.76 -6.57 -1.08
N TRP A 125 -7.03 -6.40 -2.19
CA TRP A 125 -5.62 -6.83 -2.27
C TRP A 125 -4.59 -5.70 -2.17
N SER A 126 -4.88 -4.53 -2.74
CA SER A 126 -3.93 -3.41 -2.78
C SER A 126 -3.84 -2.63 -1.46
N GLN A 127 -4.95 -2.51 -0.73
CA GLN A 127 -4.99 -1.77 0.55
C GLN A 127 -4.19 -2.45 1.68
N PRO A 128 -4.27 -3.77 1.90
CA PRO A 128 -3.42 -4.46 2.87
C PRO A 128 -1.95 -4.30 2.51
N MET A 129 -1.62 -4.32 1.21
CA MET A 129 -0.24 -4.19 0.76
C MET A 129 0.38 -2.84 1.11
N VAL A 130 -0.38 -1.79 0.82
CA VAL A 130 -0.10 -0.42 1.25
C VAL A 130 -0.01 -0.33 2.79
N GLY A 131 -0.96 -0.95 3.49
CA GLY A 131 -1.05 -0.94 4.95
C GLY A 131 0.22 -1.49 5.62
N VAL A 132 0.66 -2.69 5.25
CA VAL A 132 1.84 -3.34 5.84
C VAL A 132 3.13 -2.55 5.59
N ILE A 133 3.33 -2.02 4.38
CA ILE A 133 4.56 -1.26 4.06
C ILE A 133 4.56 0.14 4.73
N THR A 134 3.39 0.68 5.10
CA THR A 134 3.28 1.91 5.91
C THR A 134 3.08 1.70 7.41
N ALA A 135 2.86 0.47 7.87
CA ALA A 135 2.43 0.20 9.24
C ALA A 135 3.44 0.69 10.29
N ARG A 136 4.74 0.56 10.01
CA ARG A 136 5.83 0.87 10.95
C ARG A 136 6.58 2.14 10.59
N TRP A 137 5.83 3.21 10.35
CA TRP A 137 6.41 4.54 10.25
C TRP A 137 7.13 4.95 11.54
N PRO A 138 8.33 5.59 11.50
CA PRO A 138 9.08 6.03 10.31
C PRO A 138 10.13 5.05 9.77
N ASP A 139 10.36 3.91 10.42
CA ASP A 139 11.51 3.04 10.16
C ASP A 139 11.53 2.44 8.75
N TYR A 140 10.36 2.30 8.13
CA TYR A 140 10.20 1.71 6.80
C TYR A 140 10.40 2.71 5.65
N VAL A 141 10.37 4.01 5.95
CA VAL A 141 10.42 5.10 4.95
C VAL A 141 11.70 5.06 4.12
N PRO A 142 12.92 4.93 4.69
CA PRO A 142 14.14 4.91 3.89
C PRO A 142 14.21 3.72 2.93
N TRP A 143 13.67 2.56 3.33
CA TRP A 143 13.64 1.37 2.49
C TRP A 143 12.67 1.52 1.32
N LEU A 144 11.47 2.01 1.61
CA LEU A 144 10.48 2.29 0.59
C LEU A 144 10.99 3.31 -0.43
N MET A 145 11.56 4.43 0.03
CA MET A 145 12.11 5.47 -0.86
C MET A 145 13.21 4.92 -1.77
N ARG A 146 14.11 4.06 -1.26
CA ARG A 146 15.14 3.39 -2.07
C ARG A 146 14.53 2.45 -3.11
N SER A 147 13.42 1.81 -2.81
CA SER A 147 12.84 0.74 -3.63
C SER A 147 11.79 1.21 -4.64
N LEU A 148 11.47 2.51 -4.69
CA LEU A 148 10.43 3.03 -5.58
C LEU A 148 10.64 2.70 -7.06
N HIS A 149 11.90 2.69 -7.51
CA HIS A 149 12.26 2.35 -8.88
C HIS A 149 11.96 0.88 -9.26
N LEU A 150 11.65 0.03 -8.27
CA LEU A 150 11.27 -1.37 -8.47
C LEU A 150 9.75 -1.56 -8.63
N LEU A 151 8.96 -0.49 -8.44
CA LEU A 151 7.55 -0.52 -8.80
C LEU A 151 7.43 -0.77 -10.31
N PRO A 152 6.49 -1.61 -10.75
CA PRO A 152 6.36 -1.88 -12.17
C PRO A 152 5.96 -0.59 -12.94
N SER A 153 6.53 -0.46 -14.14
CA SER A 153 6.83 0.84 -14.77
C SER A 153 5.73 1.40 -15.67
N LYS A 154 4.51 0.85 -15.61
CA LYS A 154 3.38 1.39 -16.37
C LYS A 154 2.69 2.44 -15.53
N GLU A 155 3.16 3.69 -15.71
CA GLU A 155 2.57 4.90 -15.15
C GLU A 155 2.30 4.82 -13.64
N LEU A 156 3.36 4.60 -12.85
CA LEU A 156 3.43 5.09 -11.46
C LEU A 156 2.06 5.00 -10.76
N ASN A 157 1.50 3.78 -10.69
CA ASN A 157 0.07 3.52 -10.48
C ASN A 157 -0.53 4.54 -9.52
N TYR A 158 -1.71 5.09 -9.81
CA TYR A 158 -2.46 5.98 -8.91
C TYR A 158 -2.36 5.56 -7.43
N VAL A 159 -2.32 4.25 -7.13
CA VAL A 159 -2.10 3.72 -5.77
C VAL A 159 -0.70 4.00 -5.23
N ALA A 160 0.37 3.72 -5.99
CA ALA A 160 1.73 4.05 -5.58
C ALA A 160 1.95 5.57 -5.52
N SER A 161 1.34 6.32 -6.45
CA SER A 161 1.31 7.78 -6.45
C SER A 161 0.58 8.31 -5.21
N ASP A 162 -0.64 7.88 -4.92
CA ASP A 162 -1.48 8.27 -3.77
C ASP A 162 -0.85 7.84 -2.45
N PHE A 163 -0.24 6.65 -2.40
CA PHE A 163 0.49 6.15 -1.24
C PHE A 163 1.72 6.99 -0.92
N MET A 164 2.60 7.17 -1.92
CA MET A 164 3.78 8.00 -1.77
C MET A 164 3.41 9.45 -1.49
N PHE A 165 2.39 9.95 -2.16
CA PHE A 165 1.84 11.26 -1.96
C PHE A 165 1.31 11.42 -0.52
N LYS A 166 0.47 10.51 -0.03
CA LYS A 166 0.00 10.52 1.37
C LYS A 166 1.13 10.43 2.38
N MET A 167 2.20 9.68 2.11
CA MET A 167 3.36 9.63 3.01
C MET A 167 4.15 10.94 3.01
N ILE A 168 4.49 11.46 1.83
CA ILE A 168 5.16 12.75 1.65
C ILE A 168 4.28 13.82 2.29
N PHE A 169 3.06 14.00 1.81
CA PHE A 169 2.14 15.04 2.22
C PHE A 169 1.63 14.92 3.66
N LYS A 170 1.32 13.74 4.24
CA LYS A 170 1.03 13.65 5.69
C LYS A 170 2.19 14.18 6.55
N THR A 171 3.42 14.05 6.05
CA THR A 171 4.61 14.53 6.74
C THR A 171 4.72 16.06 6.69
N PHE A 172 4.27 16.68 5.60
CA PHE A 172 4.30 18.15 5.42
C PHE A 172 3.02 18.87 5.85
N TYR A 173 1.84 18.25 5.76
CA TYR A 173 0.55 18.76 6.23
C TYR A 173 0.53 18.99 7.76
N ARG A 174 1.47 18.38 8.48
CA ARG A 174 1.69 18.63 9.92
C ARG A 174 2.66 19.77 10.21
N ILE A 175 3.19 20.45 9.18
CA ILE A 175 3.95 21.70 9.35
C ILE A 175 2.98 22.77 9.83
N THR A 176 3.06 23.12 11.10
CA THR A 176 2.54 24.40 11.59
C THR A 176 3.68 25.41 11.61
N PRO A 177 3.41 26.73 11.55
CA PRO A 177 4.46 27.76 11.65
C PRO A 177 5.34 27.62 12.91
N ASP A 178 4.83 26.92 13.92
CA ASP A 178 5.40 26.83 15.26
C ASP A 178 6.14 25.51 15.51
N GLU A 179 5.98 24.51 14.63
CA GLU A 179 6.63 23.20 14.74
C GLU A 179 7.25 22.78 13.40
N PHE A 180 8.58 22.73 13.36
CA PHE A 180 9.29 22.08 12.25
C PHE A 180 9.07 20.56 12.38
N PRO A 181 8.41 19.88 11.42
CA PRO A 181 8.14 18.46 11.58
C PRO A 181 9.43 17.68 11.52
N LYS A 182 9.42 16.50 12.15
CA LYS A 182 10.40 15.46 11.84
C LYS A 182 10.10 14.92 10.44
N LEU A 183 10.78 15.47 9.45
CA LEU A 183 10.57 15.16 8.05
C LEU A 183 11.34 13.89 7.64
N HIS A 184 11.02 12.75 8.27
CA HIS A 184 11.65 11.45 7.95
C HIS A 184 11.61 11.11 6.46
N VAL A 185 10.59 11.59 5.75
CA VAL A 185 10.49 11.49 4.30
C VAL A 185 11.47 12.42 3.60
N VAL A 186 11.60 13.68 4.01
CA VAL A 186 12.56 14.64 3.43
C VAL A 186 13.97 14.12 3.55
N ASP A 187 14.32 13.61 4.72
CA ASP A 187 15.61 12.98 4.97
C ASP A 187 15.83 11.76 4.08
N ALA A 188 14.75 11.14 3.55
CA ALA A 188 14.82 10.01 2.64
C ALA A 188 14.54 10.36 1.17
N LEU A 189 14.16 11.60 0.82
CA LEU A 189 13.85 12.00 -0.57
C LEU A 189 15.04 11.79 -1.49
N HIS A 190 16.24 12.05 -0.97
CA HIS A 190 17.49 11.85 -1.69
C HIS A 190 17.76 10.38 -2.06
N LEU A 191 17.11 9.43 -1.38
CA LEU A 191 17.27 7.99 -1.62
C LEU A 191 16.42 7.47 -2.77
N GLY A 192 15.37 8.20 -3.16
CA GLY A 192 14.50 7.81 -4.25
C GLY A 192 14.89 8.42 -5.59
N ASN A 193 14.26 7.95 -6.66
CA ASN A 193 14.51 8.49 -7.99
C ASN A 193 13.99 9.93 -8.08
N ARG A 194 14.91 10.90 -8.20
CA ARG A 194 14.59 12.34 -8.21
C ARG A 194 13.57 12.73 -9.29
N ILE A 195 13.68 12.18 -10.49
CA ILE A 195 12.76 12.48 -11.60
C ILE A 195 11.35 11.97 -11.24
N MET A 196 11.27 10.75 -10.73
CA MET A 196 10.02 10.13 -10.30
C MET A 196 9.34 10.95 -9.20
N ILE A 197 10.08 11.31 -8.14
CA ILE A 197 9.57 12.10 -7.03
C ILE A 197 9.14 13.50 -7.51
N LYS A 198 9.96 14.15 -8.35
CA LYS A 198 9.64 15.46 -8.91
C LYS A 198 8.33 15.42 -9.71
N ASN A 199 8.18 14.46 -10.63
CA ASN A 199 6.98 14.32 -11.45
C ASN A 199 5.72 14.13 -10.59
N LEU A 200 5.82 13.40 -9.47
CA LEU A 200 4.71 13.21 -8.53
C LEU A 200 4.31 14.52 -7.85
N VAL A 201 5.29 15.28 -7.34
CA VAL A 201 5.03 16.57 -6.70
C VAL A 201 4.47 17.58 -7.70
N GLU A 202 4.97 17.60 -8.93
CA GLU A 202 4.45 18.47 -10.01
C GLU A 202 3.02 18.10 -10.42
N LYS A 203 2.70 16.81 -10.52
CA LYS A 203 1.34 16.33 -10.78
C LYS A 203 0.37 16.83 -9.69
N GLU A 204 0.76 16.70 -8.43
CA GLU A 204 -0.06 17.14 -7.30
C GLU A 204 -0.30 18.65 -7.29
N ILE A 205 0.74 19.44 -7.56
CA ILE A 205 0.60 20.91 -7.68
C ILE A 205 -0.45 21.25 -8.75
N SER A 206 -0.49 20.48 -9.85
CA SER A 206 -1.53 20.65 -10.87
C SER A 206 -2.92 20.30 -10.33
N GLU A 207 -3.06 19.20 -9.60
CA GLU A 207 -4.33 18.74 -9.02
C GLU A 207 -4.87 19.73 -7.95
N TRP A 208 -4.00 20.30 -7.11
CA TRP A 208 -4.41 21.34 -6.16
C TRP A 208 -4.74 22.67 -6.81
N LYS A 209 -4.04 23.05 -7.91
CA LYS A 209 -4.42 24.22 -8.70
C LYS A 209 -5.83 24.07 -9.28
N ASP A 210 -6.15 22.89 -9.80
CA ASP A 210 -7.49 22.58 -10.30
C ASP A 210 -8.53 22.57 -9.18
N SER A 211 -8.20 21.99 -8.03
CA SER A 211 -9.07 21.94 -6.85
C SER A 211 -9.33 23.34 -6.28
N LEU A 212 -8.31 24.19 -6.18
CA LEU A 212 -8.42 25.58 -5.77
C LEU A 212 -9.31 26.37 -6.73
N LYS A 213 -9.13 26.18 -8.04
CA LYS A 213 -10.00 26.79 -9.05
C LYS A 213 -11.46 26.37 -8.88
N LYS A 214 -11.72 25.07 -8.71
CA LYS A 214 -13.08 24.55 -8.46
C LYS A 214 -13.69 25.10 -7.16
N ALA A 215 -12.90 25.21 -6.09
CA ALA A 215 -13.34 25.76 -4.82
C ALA A 215 -13.69 27.26 -4.95
N GLN A 216 -12.88 28.04 -5.67
CA GLN A 216 -13.16 29.45 -5.97
C GLN A 216 -14.42 29.63 -6.81
N GLU A 217 -14.61 28.81 -7.86
CA GLU A 217 -15.82 28.82 -8.68
C GLU A 217 -17.07 28.46 -7.88
N LYS A 218 -16.97 27.50 -6.95
CA LYS A 218 -18.05 27.13 -6.03
C LYS A 218 -18.40 28.30 -5.11
N LEU A 219 -17.41 28.93 -4.48
CA LEU A 219 -17.60 30.10 -3.62
C LEU A 219 -18.35 31.24 -4.33
N GLN A 220 -18.05 31.50 -5.61
CA GLN A 220 -18.73 32.52 -6.41
C GLN A 220 -20.20 32.21 -6.71
N LYS A 221 -20.57 30.92 -6.77
CA LYS A 221 -21.93 30.47 -7.15
C LYS A 221 -22.87 30.31 -5.95
N VAL A 222 -22.32 30.30 -4.74
CA VAL A 222 -23.09 30.05 -3.52
C VAL A 222 -23.75 31.32 -3.01
N SER A 223 -25.06 31.26 -2.78
CA SER A 223 -25.87 32.40 -2.34
C SER A 223 -26.18 32.40 -0.85
N ARG A 224 -26.17 31.23 -0.20
CA ARG A 224 -26.49 31.07 1.23
C ARG A 224 -25.26 31.24 2.10
N GLU A 225 -25.39 31.98 3.19
CA GLU A 225 -24.28 32.37 4.06
C GLU A 225 -23.57 31.16 4.71
N GLN A 226 -24.33 30.14 5.13
CA GLN A 226 -23.77 28.92 5.69
C GLN A 226 -22.94 28.14 4.66
N GLU A 227 -23.41 28.08 3.42
CA GLU A 227 -22.72 27.40 2.32
C GLU A 227 -21.48 28.21 1.87
N LYS A 228 -21.51 29.55 1.96
CA LYS A 228 -20.34 30.40 1.71
C LYS A 228 -19.22 30.12 2.69
N LYS A 229 -19.55 29.95 3.98
CA LYS A 229 -18.55 29.62 5.00
C LYS A 229 -17.82 28.31 4.67
N VAL A 230 -18.58 27.27 4.33
CA VAL A 230 -18.00 25.97 3.90
C VAL A 230 -17.16 26.12 2.64
N ALA A 231 -17.66 26.85 1.62
CA ALA A 231 -16.89 27.09 0.40
C ALA A 231 -15.61 27.92 0.64
N GLN A 232 -15.61 28.82 1.63
CA GLN A 232 -14.43 29.57 2.05
C GLN A 232 -13.40 28.64 2.72
N GLU A 233 -13.85 27.74 3.60
CA GLU A 233 -13.01 26.72 4.24
C GLU A 233 -12.38 25.79 3.18
N ASP A 234 -13.14 25.38 2.16
CA ASP A 234 -12.63 24.60 1.01
C ASP A 234 -11.50 25.34 0.27
N VAL A 235 -11.66 26.66 0.06
CA VAL A 235 -10.64 27.50 -0.62
C VAL A 235 -9.36 27.61 0.21
N GLU A 236 -9.47 27.87 1.51
CA GLU A 236 -8.29 27.99 2.37
C GLU A 236 -7.56 26.65 2.51
N SER A 237 -8.29 25.55 2.66
CA SER A 237 -7.73 24.20 2.67
C SER A 237 -6.95 23.86 1.38
N ALA A 238 -7.51 24.22 0.21
CA ALA A 238 -6.83 24.03 -1.06
C ALA A 238 -5.57 24.91 -1.21
N LYS A 239 -5.59 26.16 -0.70
CA LYS A 239 -4.40 27.03 -0.70
C LYS A 239 -3.29 26.50 0.18
N GLU A 240 -3.63 26.06 1.39
CA GLU A 240 -2.67 25.49 2.33
C GLU A 240 -2.02 24.23 1.74
N SER A 241 -2.82 23.36 1.14
CA SER A 241 -2.33 22.14 0.48
C SER A 241 -1.43 22.45 -0.72
N LEU A 242 -1.80 23.43 -1.55
CA LEU A 242 -0.97 23.89 -2.66
C LEU A 242 0.37 24.46 -2.18
N ALA A 243 0.36 25.35 -1.18
CA ALA A 243 1.58 25.95 -0.63
C ALA A 243 2.52 24.89 -0.05
N CYS A 244 1.94 23.89 0.62
CA CYS A 244 2.68 22.73 1.12
C CYS A 244 3.35 21.96 -0.03
N ALA A 245 2.62 21.62 -1.10
CA ALA A 245 3.19 20.91 -2.25
C ALA A 245 4.31 21.70 -2.94
N GLU A 246 4.13 23.01 -3.11
CA GLU A 246 5.15 23.91 -3.66
C GLU A 246 6.40 24.00 -2.77
N TYR A 247 6.22 24.00 -1.44
CA TYR A 247 7.32 23.92 -0.49
C TYR A 247 8.12 22.61 -0.64
N VAL A 248 7.46 21.46 -0.76
CA VAL A 248 8.14 20.17 -1.00
C VAL A 248 8.96 20.21 -2.28
N LEU A 249 8.40 20.75 -3.37
CA LEU A 249 9.11 20.92 -4.62
C LEU A 249 10.36 21.80 -4.43
N GLY A 250 10.23 22.90 -3.71
CA GLY A 250 11.34 23.77 -3.35
C GLY A 250 12.45 23.01 -2.61
N GLN A 251 12.10 22.22 -1.59
CA GLN A 251 13.07 21.40 -0.86
C GLN A 251 13.76 20.37 -1.76
N LEU A 252 13.02 19.70 -2.64
CA LEU A 252 13.58 18.74 -3.62
C LEU A 252 14.57 19.39 -4.58
N LEU A 253 14.33 20.63 -4.99
CA LEU A 253 15.22 21.38 -5.87
C LEU A 253 16.50 21.84 -5.16
N LEU A 254 16.47 22.00 -3.83
CA LEU A 254 17.62 22.39 -3.01
C LEU A 254 18.51 21.20 -2.61
N LEU A 255 18.01 19.96 -2.73
CA LEU A 255 18.83 18.77 -2.50
C LEU A 255 19.90 18.64 -3.61
N PRO A 256 21.17 18.36 -3.24
CA PRO A 256 22.24 18.19 -4.23
C PRO A 256 21.93 17.02 -5.16
N GLU A 257 22.25 17.18 -6.46
CA GLU A 257 22.02 16.15 -7.48
C GLU A 257 22.85 14.87 -7.23
N GLU A 258 23.90 14.96 -6.43
CA GLU A 258 24.86 13.89 -6.11
C GLU A 258 24.55 13.07 -4.84
N VAL A 259 23.28 12.75 -4.56
CA VAL A 259 22.97 11.57 -3.72
C VAL A 259 22.34 10.43 -4.54
N VAL A 260 22.41 10.56 -5.87
CA VAL A 260 22.17 9.47 -6.81
C VAL A 260 23.44 8.61 -6.90
N GLY A 261 23.71 7.81 -5.87
CA GLY A 261 24.96 7.05 -5.88
C GLY A 261 25.30 6.18 -4.68
N ILE A 262 24.36 5.72 -3.85
CA ILE A 262 24.66 4.60 -2.93
C ILE A 262 23.50 3.60 -2.95
N GLY A 263 23.42 2.87 -4.05
CA GLY A 263 22.67 1.62 -4.20
C GLY A 263 23.60 0.43 -4.37
N HIS A 264 24.76 0.42 -3.71
CA HIS A 264 25.61 -0.77 -3.51
C HIS A 264 26.58 -0.53 -2.35
N ARG A 265 26.13 -0.77 -1.11
CA ARG A 265 26.96 -1.31 -0.03
C ARG A 265 26.09 -2.18 0.86
#